data_AF-A0A533VLJ8-F1
#
_entry.id   AF-A0A533VLJ8-F1
#
_cell.length_a   1.000
_cell.length_b   1.000
_cell.length_c   1.000
_cell.angle_alpha   90.00
_cell.angle_beta   90.00
_cell.angle_gamma   90.00
#
_symmetry.space_group_name_H-M   'P 1'
#
loop_
_entity.id
_entity.type
_entity.pdbx_description
1 polymer ?
#
loop_
_entity_poly.entity_id
_entity_poly.type
_entity_poly.pdbx_seq_one_letter_code
_entity_poly.pdbx_strand_id
1 'polypeptide(L)'
;MRKYFVLSLFAALLIIPVGLQSAHAAPWYVGQGLKQGDYFKYNVCWIDWHNCTSLEIDFWVKSQTSDGNGWNLEFLAIDGKIVQKGIVTIGMVSPDPTYSDPNVSDYASVYKNTIAWLDSCATRDSPKDFDIPAWCRNGGVGGAPLVPEGEDDVTVQAGSYKAQKVGWHKGVENTIWVVPGLPFPVKAQVYADVTSGIPPSQYYFELLKIGNSPTEPDFMNVTSTGGNGTNPLCPTPDMQTDAVHGTKTTDSGSATIEYRYSPSVPPQGCPIEWRISFEKNFDLTQKYSAIHYDIFTVDNNGVKLDSIAQDSGRNDLFAPIGEDDRTIILKQPPPVTHFVIAILGTGSEGSLSDTSLAGTVNVDVKTTEPPKVPEFPVTALLIMAAVIAMGIFITRFRTGLSIKF
;
A
#
# COMPACT_ATOMS: atom_id res chain seq x y z
N MET A 1 -1.33 9.56 -73.89
CA MET A 1 -0.61 10.02 -72.69
C MET A 1 -1.56 10.89 -71.87
N ARG A 2 -1.79 10.50 -70.60
CA ARG A 2 -2.33 11.28 -69.45
C ARG A 2 -3.71 11.96 -69.57
N LYS A 3 -4.60 11.99 -68.57
CA LYS A 3 -4.87 11.30 -67.28
C LYS A 3 -6.00 12.14 -66.63
N TYR A 4 -7.14 11.53 -66.24
CA TYR A 4 -8.03 11.77 -65.04
C TYR A 4 -8.52 13.23 -64.73
N PHE A 5 -9.65 13.56 -64.06
CA PHE A 5 -10.51 12.97 -63.02
C PHE A 5 -11.71 13.97 -62.79
N VAL A 6 -13.00 13.59 -62.92
CA VAL A 6 -14.03 13.31 -61.88
C VAL A 6 -14.08 14.26 -60.66
N LEU A 7 -15.23 14.93 -60.39
CA LEU A 7 -16.10 14.69 -59.22
C LEU A 7 -17.34 15.61 -59.14
N SER A 8 -18.52 14.98 -59.04
CA SER A 8 -19.81 15.58 -58.64
C SER A 8 -20.00 15.40 -57.13
N LEU A 9 -20.49 16.44 -56.43
CA LEU A 9 -20.81 16.41 -55.01
C LEU A 9 -22.31 16.13 -54.81
N PHE A 10 -22.65 14.97 -54.25
CA PHE A 10 -24.00 14.63 -53.78
C PHE A 10 -24.16 15.06 -52.33
N ALA A 11 -25.20 15.84 -52.03
CA ALA A 11 -25.67 16.13 -50.68
C ALA A 11 -26.84 15.19 -50.36
N ALA A 12 -26.66 14.29 -49.40
CA ALA A 12 -27.73 13.50 -48.80
C ALA A 12 -27.72 13.76 -47.29
N LEU A 13 -28.79 14.42 -46.82
CA LEU A 13 -29.12 14.65 -45.42
C LEU A 13 -29.42 13.30 -44.74
N LEU A 14 -28.64 12.94 -43.72
CA LEU A 14 -28.90 11.81 -42.83
C LEU A 14 -29.64 12.34 -41.59
N ILE A 15 -30.95 12.09 -41.52
CA ILE A 15 -31.75 12.24 -40.31
C ILE A 15 -31.49 10.99 -39.45
N ILE A 16 -30.68 11.14 -38.40
CA ILE A 16 -30.51 10.12 -37.37
C ILE A 16 -31.55 10.41 -36.27
N PRO A 17 -32.42 9.45 -35.89
CA PRO A 17 -33.27 9.62 -34.72
C PRO A 17 -32.38 9.57 -33.48
N VAL A 18 -32.25 10.69 -32.78
CA VAL A 18 -31.68 10.74 -31.43
C VAL A 18 -32.69 10.07 -30.50
N GLY A 19 -32.51 8.78 -30.28
CA GLY A 19 -33.13 8.09 -29.16
C GLY A 19 -32.51 8.60 -27.86
N LEU A 20 -33.17 9.54 -27.20
CA LEU A 20 -33.00 9.79 -25.77
C LEU A 20 -33.58 8.58 -25.03
N GLN A 21 -32.81 7.49 -24.95
CA GLN A 21 -32.98 6.54 -23.86
C GLN A 21 -32.43 7.23 -22.62
N SER A 22 -33.30 7.46 -21.64
CA SER A 22 -32.91 7.83 -20.28
C SER A 22 -31.90 6.78 -19.80
N ALA A 23 -30.62 7.13 -19.77
CA ALA A 23 -29.56 6.21 -19.39
C ALA A 23 -29.60 6.05 -17.86
N HIS A 24 -30.43 5.14 -17.35
CA HIS A 24 -30.18 4.58 -16.02
C HIS A 24 -28.78 3.95 -16.08
N ALA A 25 -27.87 4.42 -15.23
CA ALA A 25 -26.57 3.80 -15.08
C ALA A 25 -26.77 2.34 -14.65
N ALA A 26 -26.15 1.40 -15.38
CA ALA A 26 -26.23 -0.03 -15.06
C ALA A 26 -25.65 -0.29 -13.65
N PRO A 27 -26.10 -1.36 -12.95
CA PRO A 27 -25.57 -1.73 -11.65
C PRO A 27 -24.07 -1.96 -11.73
N TRP A 28 -23.37 -1.52 -10.69
CA TRP A 28 -21.92 -1.55 -10.60
C TRP A 28 -21.42 -2.38 -9.41
N TYR A 29 -20.25 -2.98 -9.57
CA TYR A 29 -19.52 -3.63 -8.49
C TYR A 29 -18.01 -3.54 -8.74
N VAL A 30 -17.22 -3.68 -7.68
CA VAL A 30 -15.76 -3.60 -7.81
C VAL A 30 -15.23 -4.81 -8.59
N GLY A 31 -14.38 -4.55 -9.58
CA GLY A 31 -13.86 -5.57 -10.50
C GLY A 31 -14.77 -5.83 -11.71
N GLN A 32 -15.90 -5.13 -11.86
CA GLN A 32 -16.78 -5.31 -13.02
C GLN A 32 -16.05 -5.01 -14.34
N GLY A 33 -16.11 -5.95 -15.27
CA GLY A 33 -15.48 -5.80 -16.60
C GLY A 33 -13.96 -5.94 -16.60
N LEU A 34 -13.35 -6.29 -15.46
CA LEU A 34 -11.91 -6.59 -15.39
C LEU A 34 -11.58 -7.80 -16.28
N LYS A 35 -10.52 -7.68 -17.07
CA LYS A 35 -10.07 -8.73 -17.99
C LYS A 35 -8.55 -8.79 -18.05
N GLN A 36 -8.06 -9.91 -18.58
CA GLN A 36 -6.64 -10.09 -18.84
C GLN A 36 -6.09 -8.93 -19.69
N GLY A 37 -4.90 -8.47 -19.31
CA GLY A 37 -4.21 -7.38 -19.95
C GLY A 37 -4.53 -6.00 -19.39
N ASP A 38 -5.64 -5.83 -18.66
CA ASP A 38 -5.95 -4.54 -18.05
C ASP A 38 -4.84 -4.14 -17.08
N TYR A 39 -4.49 -2.85 -17.07
CA TYR A 39 -3.52 -2.31 -16.13
C TYR A 39 -3.98 -0.97 -15.56
N PHE A 40 -3.50 -0.68 -14.36
CA PHE A 40 -3.86 0.50 -13.60
C PHE A 40 -2.62 1.05 -12.89
N LYS A 41 -2.58 2.37 -12.74
CA LYS A 41 -1.62 3.11 -11.92
C LYS A 41 -2.39 4.04 -11.01
N TYR A 42 -2.11 4.01 -9.70
CA TYR A 42 -2.76 4.86 -8.71
C TYR A 42 -1.72 5.56 -7.86
N ASN A 43 -1.94 6.84 -7.58
CA ASN A 43 -1.37 7.46 -6.39
C ASN A 43 -2.34 7.22 -5.25
N VAL A 44 -1.86 6.74 -4.11
CA VAL A 44 -2.69 6.35 -2.97
C VAL A 44 -2.01 6.71 -1.66
N CYS A 45 -2.82 6.93 -0.64
CA CYS A 45 -2.40 6.90 0.75
C CYS A 45 -3.41 6.09 1.56
N TRP A 46 -2.99 5.64 2.75
CA TRP A 46 -3.90 5.10 3.76
C TRP A 46 -3.35 5.44 5.15
N ILE A 47 -4.19 5.85 6.08
CA ILE A 47 -3.77 6.34 7.39
C ILE A 47 -3.02 5.27 8.19
N ASP A 48 -3.43 4.01 8.08
CA ASP A 48 -2.74 2.89 8.73
C ASP A 48 -1.45 2.48 8.00
N TRP A 49 -1.19 3.06 6.81
CA TRP A 49 0.10 2.98 6.13
C TRP A 49 0.85 4.29 6.28
N HIS A 50 1.73 4.34 7.29
CA HIS A 50 2.61 5.48 7.51
C HIS A 50 1.85 6.82 7.53
N ASN A 51 0.70 6.86 8.20
CA ASN A 51 -0.09 8.07 8.37
C ASN A 51 -0.53 8.77 7.07
N CYS A 52 -0.98 8.00 6.08
CA CYS A 52 -1.41 8.52 4.77
C CYS A 52 -0.24 9.21 4.03
N THR A 53 0.97 8.69 4.23
CA THR A 53 2.09 9.01 3.34
C THR A 53 1.78 8.51 1.91
N SER A 54 1.94 9.38 0.91
CA SER A 54 1.67 9.05 -0.50
C SER A 54 2.62 7.97 -1.04
N LEU A 55 2.06 7.00 -1.78
CA LEU A 55 2.77 5.97 -2.54
C LEU A 55 2.04 5.66 -3.85
N GLU A 56 2.72 5.04 -4.81
CA GLU A 56 2.10 4.58 -6.06
C GLU A 56 1.87 3.06 -6.04
N ILE A 57 0.64 2.64 -6.40
CA ILE A 57 0.26 1.24 -6.62
C ILE A 57 -0.08 1.06 -8.09
N ASP A 58 0.67 0.17 -8.72
CA ASP A 58 0.56 -0.21 -10.11
C ASP A 58 0.25 -1.70 -10.20
N PHE A 59 -0.68 -2.10 -11.06
CA PHE A 59 -0.92 -3.51 -11.30
C PHE A 59 -1.37 -3.80 -12.72
N TRP A 60 -0.99 -4.97 -13.21
CA TRP A 60 -1.37 -5.51 -14.52
C TRP A 60 -1.97 -6.91 -14.35
N VAL A 61 -3.13 -7.12 -14.97
CA VAL A 61 -3.85 -8.39 -14.93
C VAL A 61 -3.17 -9.39 -15.87
N LYS A 62 -2.26 -10.19 -15.31
CA LYS A 62 -1.43 -11.15 -16.05
C LYS A 62 -2.25 -12.30 -16.62
N SER A 63 -3.07 -12.93 -15.78
CA SER A 63 -3.87 -14.10 -16.15
C SER A 63 -5.00 -14.36 -15.18
N GLN A 64 -5.99 -15.14 -15.62
CA GLN A 64 -6.99 -15.73 -14.73
C GLN A 64 -6.34 -16.87 -13.91
N THR A 65 -6.81 -17.09 -12.68
CA THR A 65 -6.42 -18.26 -11.89
C THR A 65 -6.89 -19.55 -12.56
N SER A 66 -6.20 -20.67 -12.29
CA SER A 66 -6.49 -21.97 -12.92
C SER A 66 -7.87 -22.53 -12.55
N ASP A 67 -8.40 -22.16 -11.39
CA ASP A 67 -9.74 -22.50 -10.93
C ASP A 67 -10.82 -21.55 -11.47
N GLY A 68 -10.43 -20.48 -12.19
CA GLY A 68 -11.32 -19.50 -12.79
C GLY A 68 -11.91 -18.49 -11.79
N ASN A 69 -11.55 -18.52 -10.51
CA ASN A 69 -12.20 -17.74 -9.46
C ASN A 69 -11.51 -16.39 -9.15
N GLY A 70 -10.37 -16.11 -9.76
CA GLY A 70 -9.57 -14.92 -9.49
C GLY A 70 -8.69 -14.46 -10.65
N TRP A 71 -7.92 -13.41 -10.38
CA TRP A 71 -6.94 -12.83 -11.29
C TRP A 71 -5.56 -12.82 -10.62
N ASN A 72 -4.54 -13.25 -11.34
CA ASN A 72 -3.15 -13.06 -10.96
C ASN A 72 -2.67 -11.72 -11.52
N LEU A 73 -2.18 -10.86 -10.64
CA LEU A 73 -1.67 -9.54 -10.96
C LEU A 73 -0.15 -9.56 -10.86
N GLU A 74 0.54 -8.97 -11.83
CA GLU A 74 1.84 -8.37 -11.54
C GLU A 74 1.56 -7.08 -10.78
N PHE A 75 2.12 -6.94 -9.59
CA PHE A 75 1.85 -5.86 -8.65
C PHE A 75 3.15 -5.12 -8.34
N LEU A 76 3.11 -3.80 -8.43
CA LEU A 76 4.23 -2.91 -8.22
C LEU A 76 3.82 -1.81 -7.24
N ALA A 77 4.57 -1.70 -6.14
CA ALA A 77 4.44 -0.62 -5.17
C ALA A 77 5.68 0.26 -5.22
N ILE A 78 5.49 1.57 -5.29
CA ILE A 78 6.55 2.58 -5.25
C ILE A 78 6.26 3.50 -4.06
N ASP A 79 6.93 3.25 -2.95
CA ASP A 79 6.88 4.06 -1.74
C ASP A 79 8.17 4.88 -1.63
N GLY A 80 8.15 6.06 -2.25
CA GLY A 80 9.32 6.92 -2.38
C GLY A 80 10.46 6.22 -3.11
N LYS A 81 11.58 5.95 -2.41
CA LYS A 81 12.72 5.18 -2.96
C LYS A 81 12.53 3.67 -2.88
N ILE A 82 11.59 3.18 -2.08
CA ILE A 82 11.34 1.74 -1.93
C ILE A 82 10.43 1.31 -3.08
N VAL A 83 10.92 0.38 -3.88
CA VAL A 83 10.16 -0.24 -4.97
C VAL A 83 10.05 -1.73 -4.70
N GLN A 84 8.83 -2.25 -4.65
CA GLN A 84 8.55 -3.68 -4.49
C GLN A 84 7.69 -4.17 -5.65
N LYS A 85 8.14 -5.23 -6.30
CA LYS A 85 7.39 -5.96 -7.31
C LYS A 85 7.15 -7.39 -6.84
N GLY A 86 5.94 -7.90 -7.07
CA GLY A 86 5.55 -9.26 -6.73
C GLY A 86 4.22 -9.63 -7.35
N ILE A 87 3.76 -10.84 -7.05
CA ILE A 87 2.46 -11.35 -7.48
C ILE A 87 1.42 -11.11 -6.40
N VAL A 88 0.25 -10.62 -6.80
CA VAL A 88 -0.94 -10.56 -5.95
C VAL A 88 -2.09 -11.27 -6.69
N THR A 89 -2.81 -12.15 -6.02
CA THR A 89 -4.01 -12.81 -6.57
C THR A 89 -5.25 -12.20 -5.93
N ILE A 90 -6.18 -11.70 -6.74
CA ILE A 90 -7.46 -11.14 -6.28
C ILE A 90 -8.64 -12.01 -6.71
N GLY A 91 -9.74 -11.99 -5.94
CA GLY A 91 -10.97 -12.70 -6.31
C GLY A 91 -11.77 -12.03 -7.43
N MET A 92 -12.69 -12.78 -8.07
CA MET A 92 -13.63 -12.22 -9.06
C MET A 92 -14.99 -11.78 -8.49
N VAL A 93 -15.38 -12.35 -7.34
CA VAL A 93 -16.62 -11.93 -6.66
C VAL A 93 -16.39 -10.63 -5.90
N SER A 94 -15.31 -10.63 -5.14
CA SER A 94 -14.71 -9.50 -4.45
C SER A 94 -13.24 -9.46 -4.88
N PRO A 95 -12.71 -8.32 -5.37
CA PRO A 95 -11.30 -8.16 -5.72
C PRO A 95 -10.37 -8.06 -4.50
N ASP A 96 -10.78 -8.63 -3.37
CA ASP A 96 -9.92 -8.88 -2.22
C ASP A 96 -8.68 -9.72 -2.59
N PRO A 97 -7.49 -9.35 -2.09
CA PRO A 97 -6.31 -10.21 -2.16
C PRO A 97 -6.54 -11.55 -1.43
N THR A 98 -6.35 -12.64 -2.16
CA THR A 98 -6.39 -14.03 -1.64
C THR A 98 -4.99 -14.62 -1.48
N TYR A 99 -4.00 -14.04 -2.16
CA TYR A 99 -2.58 -14.34 -2.05
C TYR A 99 -1.76 -13.09 -2.39
N SER A 100 -0.60 -12.95 -1.76
CA SER A 100 0.40 -11.93 -2.09
C SER A 100 1.80 -12.47 -1.79
N ASP A 101 2.77 -12.19 -2.66
CA ASP A 101 4.18 -12.44 -2.33
C ASP A 101 4.57 -11.64 -1.07
N PRO A 102 5.44 -12.18 -0.19
CA PRO A 102 5.75 -11.56 1.10
C PRO A 102 6.25 -10.11 1.03
N ASN A 103 6.95 -9.73 -0.04
CA ASN A 103 7.49 -8.38 -0.18
C ASN A 103 6.45 -7.33 -0.62
N VAL A 104 5.25 -7.75 -1.04
CA VAL A 104 4.15 -6.86 -1.44
C VAL A 104 2.90 -7.03 -0.58
N SER A 105 2.91 -7.86 0.47
CA SER A 105 1.73 -8.17 1.29
C SER A 105 1.14 -6.93 1.97
N ASP A 106 1.99 -6.04 2.46
CA ASP A 106 1.53 -4.84 3.16
C ASP A 106 0.89 -3.86 2.18
N TYR A 107 1.48 -3.70 0.99
CA TYR A 107 0.91 -2.89 -0.09
C TYR A 107 -0.37 -3.50 -0.67
N ALA A 108 -0.50 -4.82 -0.72
CA ALA A 108 -1.76 -5.48 -1.07
C ALA A 108 -2.86 -5.16 -0.05
N SER A 109 -2.50 -4.98 1.23
CA SER A 109 -3.41 -4.52 2.27
C SER A 109 -3.81 -3.05 2.07
N VAL A 110 -2.89 -2.17 1.62
CA VAL A 110 -3.22 -0.80 1.21
C VAL A 110 -4.25 -0.81 0.07
N TYR A 111 -4.01 -1.60 -0.98
CA TYR A 111 -4.95 -1.76 -2.10
C TYR A 111 -6.35 -2.20 -1.65
N LYS A 112 -6.42 -3.24 -0.79
CA LYS A 112 -7.67 -3.77 -0.23
C LYS A 112 -8.45 -2.70 0.52
N ASN A 113 -7.78 -1.95 1.39
CA ASN A 113 -8.43 -0.97 2.28
C ASN A 113 -8.70 0.39 1.61
N THR A 114 -8.33 0.56 0.34
CA THR A 114 -8.51 1.81 -0.41
C THR A 114 -9.21 1.59 -1.75
N ILE A 115 -8.47 1.18 -2.78
CA ILE A 115 -8.93 1.03 -4.16
C ILE A 115 -10.06 -0.01 -4.27
N ALA A 116 -9.94 -1.12 -3.55
CA ALA A 116 -10.93 -2.20 -3.58
C ALA A 116 -12.06 -2.05 -2.54
N TRP A 117 -11.94 -1.14 -1.57
CA TRP A 117 -12.77 -1.06 -0.35
C TRP A 117 -14.30 -1.09 -0.57
N LEU A 118 -14.77 -0.59 -1.72
CA LEU A 118 -16.18 -0.63 -2.09
C LEU A 118 -16.74 -2.06 -2.27
N ASP A 119 -15.89 -3.08 -2.31
CA ASP A 119 -16.27 -4.49 -2.38
C ASP A 119 -17.00 -4.94 -1.11
N SER A 120 -16.77 -4.27 0.02
CA SER A 120 -17.54 -4.45 1.25
C SER A 120 -19.02 -4.12 1.10
N CYS A 121 -19.41 -3.44 0.01
CA CYS A 121 -20.75 -2.98 -0.27
C CYS A 121 -21.29 -3.47 -1.63
N ALA A 122 -20.45 -3.52 -2.66
CA ALA A 122 -20.84 -3.83 -4.04
C ALA A 122 -19.93 -4.93 -4.62
N THR A 123 -20.40 -6.17 -4.55
CA THR A 123 -19.73 -7.37 -5.10
C THR A 123 -20.41 -7.86 -6.37
N ARG A 124 -19.78 -8.79 -7.09
CA ARG A 124 -20.37 -9.42 -8.29
C ARG A 124 -21.74 -10.05 -8.02
N ASP A 125 -21.91 -10.63 -6.83
CA ASP A 125 -23.15 -11.33 -6.45
C ASP A 125 -24.20 -10.36 -5.90
N SER A 126 -23.81 -9.14 -5.53
CA SER A 126 -24.71 -8.07 -5.09
C SER A 126 -24.29 -6.71 -5.65
N PRO A 127 -24.37 -6.52 -6.99
CA PRO A 127 -24.02 -5.26 -7.60
C PRO A 127 -25.05 -4.18 -7.21
N LYS A 128 -24.64 -2.91 -7.26
CA LYS A 128 -25.44 -1.79 -6.76
C LYS A 128 -25.78 -0.81 -7.86
N ASP A 129 -27.07 -0.46 -7.93
CA ASP A 129 -27.53 0.64 -8.76
C ASP A 129 -27.21 1.99 -8.10
N PHE A 130 -27.12 3.05 -8.90
CA PHE A 130 -26.84 4.40 -8.41
C PHE A 130 -28.11 5.17 -8.01
N ASP A 131 -29.29 4.55 -8.10
CA ASP A 131 -30.59 5.14 -7.74
C ASP A 131 -31.18 4.57 -6.44
N ILE A 132 -30.49 3.61 -5.80
CA ILE A 132 -30.94 3.07 -4.51
C ILE A 132 -30.55 3.99 -3.35
N PRO A 133 -31.36 4.06 -2.28
CA PRO A 133 -31.13 4.99 -1.17
C PRO A 133 -29.82 4.79 -0.40
N ALA A 134 -29.27 3.56 -0.39
CA ALA A 134 -28.00 3.23 0.23
C ALA A 134 -27.46 1.90 -0.31
N TRP A 135 -26.14 1.80 -0.44
CA TRP A 135 -25.44 0.58 -0.85
C TRP A 135 -25.20 -0.38 0.32
N CYS A 136 -24.82 0.17 1.48
CA CYS A 136 -24.45 -0.55 2.70
C CYS A 136 -24.38 0.42 3.89
N ARG A 137 -23.99 -0.08 5.08
CA ARG A 137 -23.84 0.70 6.32
C ARG A 137 -22.42 0.60 6.89
N ASN A 138 -21.43 0.93 6.07
CA ASN A 138 -20.01 0.77 6.37
C ASN A 138 -19.22 2.10 6.40
N GLY A 139 -19.89 3.25 6.29
CA GLY A 139 -19.23 4.56 6.28
C GLY A 139 -18.67 4.94 7.66
N GLY A 140 -17.36 4.79 7.84
CA GLY A 140 -16.68 5.11 9.10
C GLY A 140 -17.20 4.37 10.34
N VAL A 141 -16.71 4.78 11.52
CA VAL A 141 -17.09 4.21 12.82
C VAL A 141 -18.58 4.45 13.10
N GLY A 142 -19.31 3.41 13.50
CA GLY A 142 -20.76 3.49 13.76
C GLY A 142 -21.65 3.27 12.53
N GLY A 143 -21.04 3.11 11.35
CA GLY A 143 -21.71 2.70 10.12
C GLY A 143 -22.65 3.78 9.59
N ALA A 144 -22.11 4.87 9.04
CA ALA A 144 -22.91 5.76 8.20
C ALA A 144 -23.37 5.00 6.94
N PRO A 145 -24.58 5.26 6.44
CA PRO A 145 -25.02 4.69 5.17
C PRO A 145 -24.14 5.25 4.04
N LEU A 146 -23.62 4.36 3.21
CA LEU A 146 -22.94 4.73 1.97
C LEU A 146 -24.01 4.95 0.90
N VAL A 147 -24.11 6.16 0.36
CA VAL A 147 -25.19 6.55 -0.54
C VAL A 147 -24.66 7.07 -1.89
N PRO A 148 -25.33 6.79 -3.00
CA PRO A 148 -25.12 7.53 -4.24
C PRO A 148 -25.53 9.00 -4.08
N GLU A 149 -24.67 9.92 -4.50
CA GLU A 149 -24.88 11.36 -4.41
C GLU A 149 -25.15 12.01 -5.79
N GLY A 150 -25.18 11.19 -6.84
CA GLY A 150 -25.38 11.61 -8.23
C GLY A 150 -24.08 11.82 -9.00
N GLU A 151 -24.22 12.39 -10.20
CA GLU A 151 -23.12 12.57 -11.15
C GLU A 151 -22.22 13.75 -10.81
N ASP A 152 -20.93 13.61 -11.15
CA ASP A 152 -19.91 14.65 -11.04
C ASP A 152 -18.89 14.57 -12.18
N ASP A 153 -18.35 15.73 -12.58
CA ASP A 153 -17.26 15.81 -13.54
C ASP A 153 -15.93 15.73 -12.78
N VAL A 154 -15.24 14.60 -12.91
CA VAL A 154 -13.97 14.38 -12.23
C VAL A 154 -12.83 14.35 -13.24
N THR A 155 -11.80 15.16 -12.98
CA THR A 155 -10.53 15.12 -13.72
C THR A 155 -9.44 14.54 -12.83
N VAL A 156 -8.76 13.54 -13.37
CA VAL A 156 -7.59 12.87 -12.78
C VAL A 156 -6.50 12.78 -13.86
N GLN A 157 -5.28 12.39 -13.49
CA GLN A 157 -4.20 12.26 -14.48
C GLN A 157 -4.51 11.26 -15.61
N ALA A 158 -5.32 10.22 -15.36
CA ALA A 158 -5.75 9.27 -16.40
C ALA A 158 -6.77 9.86 -17.41
N GLY A 159 -7.43 10.97 -17.10
CA GLY A 159 -8.44 11.58 -17.98
C GLY A 159 -9.52 12.36 -17.22
N SER A 160 -10.52 12.83 -17.98
CA SER A 160 -11.73 13.43 -17.41
C SER A 160 -12.92 12.52 -17.64
N TYR A 161 -13.74 12.34 -16.61
CA TYR A 161 -14.84 11.38 -16.59
C TYR A 161 -16.11 12.01 -16.04
N LYS A 162 -17.26 11.57 -16.57
CA LYS A 162 -18.53 11.65 -15.86
C LYS A 162 -18.58 10.47 -14.88
N ALA A 163 -18.41 10.75 -13.59
CA ALA A 163 -18.41 9.75 -12.53
C ALA A 163 -19.69 9.86 -11.69
N GLN A 164 -20.09 8.76 -11.08
CA GLN A 164 -21.06 8.72 -10.00
C GLN A 164 -20.32 8.92 -8.69
N LYS A 165 -20.74 9.90 -7.89
CA LYS A 165 -20.27 10.07 -6.52
C LYS A 165 -21.01 9.10 -5.62
N VAL A 166 -20.25 8.37 -4.82
CA VAL A 166 -20.76 7.53 -3.74
C VAL A 166 -20.04 7.95 -2.47
N GLY A 167 -20.79 8.23 -1.41
CA GLY A 167 -20.22 8.90 -0.25
C GLY A 167 -21.04 8.77 1.02
N TRP A 168 -20.51 9.35 2.08
CA TRP A 168 -21.21 9.54 3.34
C TRP A 168 -20.72 10.81 4.04
N HIS A 169 -21.64 11.49 4.71
CA HIS A 169 -21.30 12.62 5.55
C HIS A 169 -20.98 12.17 6.96
N LYS A 170 -19.81 12.56 7.48
CA LYS A 170 -19.48 12.41 8.90
C LYS A 170 -18.51 13.49 9.36
N GLY A 171 -19.05 14.64 9.79
CA GLY A 171 -18.28 15.84 10.14
C GLY A 171 -17.73 16.56 8.90
N VAL A 172 -17.20 15.78 7.95
CA VAL A 172 -16.78 16.17 6.61
C VAL A 172 -17.37 15.21 5.58
N GLU A 173 -17.42 15.63 4.32
CA GLU A 173 -17.84 14.76 3.21
C GLU A 173 -16.76 13.75 2.87
N ASN A 174 -17.15 12.48 2.78
CA ASN A 174 -16.31 11.40 2.32
C ASN A 174 -16.84 10.94 0.97
N THR A 175 -16.00 10.93 -0.06
CA THR A 175 -16.45 10.75 -1.43
C THR A 175 -15.54 9.80 -2.20
N ILE A 176 -16.15 8.89 -2.95
CA ILE A 176 -15.49 7.98 -3.88
C ILE A 176 -16.16 8.17 -5.25
N TRP A 177 -15.36 8.39 -6.28
CA TRP A 177 -15.84 8.61 -7.65
C TRP A 177 -15.74 7.32 -8.46
N VAL A 178 -16.90 6.78 -8.82
CA VAL A 178 -17.05 5.55 -9.59
C VAL A 178 -17.44 5.89 -11.02
N VAL A 179 -16.71 5.38 -12.01
CA VAL A 179 -17.08 5.54 -13.42
C VAL A 179 -17.74 4.25 -13.90
N PRO A 180 -19.04 4.28 -14.28
CA PRO A 180 -19.69 3.11 -14.85
C PRO A 180 -18.88 2.55 -16.03
N GLY A 181 -18.60 1.25 -16.00
CA GLY A 181 -17.79 0.56 -17.02
C GLY A 181 -16.29 0.50 -16.74
N LEU A 182 -15.80 1.15 -15.68
CA LEU A 182 -14.45 0.90 -15.16
C LEU A 182 -14.49 -0.09 -13.99
N PRO A 183 -13.52 -1.02 -13.89
CA PRO A 183 -13.52 -2.02 -12.82
C PRO A 183 -13.27 -1.45 -11.42
N PHE A 184 -12.56 -0.32 -11.33
CA PHE A 184 -12.18 0.29 -10.06
C PHE A 184 -12.54 1.78 -10.06
N PRO A 185 -12.76 2.40 -8.89
CA PRO A 185 -13.03 3.83 -8.80
C PRO A 185 -11.84 4.66 -9.26
N VAL A 186 -12.08 5.87 -9.76
CA VAL A 186 -11.02 6.72 -10.33
C VAL A 186 -10.40 7.68 -9.33
N LYS A 187 -11.11 7.98 -8.24
CA LYS A 187 -10.68 8.91 -7.20
C LYS A 187 -11.39 8.61 -5.89
N ALA A 188 -10.75 8.89 -4.76
CA ALA A 188 -11.40 8.96 -3.46
C ALA A 188 -10.78 10.02 -2.57
N GLN A 189 -11.59 10.59 -1.68
CA GLN A 189 -11.19 11.43 -0.58
C GLN A 189 -12.02 11.03 0.65
N VAL A 190 -11.39 10.37 1.60
CA VAL A 190 -12.02 9.85 2.81
C VAL A 190 -11.22 10.29 4.03
N TYR A 191 -11.91 10.67 5.09
CA TYR A 191 -11.34 11.26 6.29
C TYR A 191 -11.56 10.37 7.50
N ALA A 192 -10.60 10.42 8.42
CA ALA A 192 -10.65 9.62 9.64
C ALA A 192 -11.64 10.22 10.63
N ASP A 193 -12.22 9.37 11.47
CA ASP A 193 -13.10 9.82 12.53
C ASP A 193 -12.32 10.43 13.68
N VAL A 194 -12.59 11.70 13.98
CA VAL A 194 -11.99 12.41 15.11
C VAL A 194 -13.07 12.93 16.06
N THR A 195 -12.75 12.99 17.35
CA THR A 195 -13.63 13.54 18.39
C THR A 195 -13.55 15.06 18.48
N SER A 196 -12.48 15.67 17.94
CA SER A 196 -12.28 17.12 17.85
C SER A 196 -11.22 17.45 16.78
N GLY A 197 -11.17 18.70 16.33
CA GLY A 197 -10.19 19.17 15.34
C GLY A 197 -10.60 18.92 13.89
N ILE A 198 -9.64 19.10 12.97
CA ILE A 198 -9.83 18.85 11.54
C ILE A 198 -9.52 17.36 11.29
N PRO A 199 -10.48 16.57 10.76
CA PRO A 199 -10.23 15.18 10.39
C PRO A 199 -9.05 15.05 9.42
N PRO A 200 -8.02 14.24 9.72
CA PRO A 200 -6.98 13.93 8.74
C PRO A 200 -7.53 13.01 7.66
N SER A 201 -6.83 12.92 6.53
CA SER A 201 -7.16 11.96 5.47
C SER A 201 -7.02 10.53 6.01
N GLN A 202 -8.10 9.75 5.95
CA GLN A 202 -8.04 8.31 6.21
C GLN A 202 -7.47 7.57 5.01
N TYR A 203 -7.93 7.90 3.81
CA TYR A 203 -7.28 7.52 2.57
C TYR A 203 -7.71 8.47 1.46
N TYR A 204 -6.80 8.65 0.51
CA TYR A 204 -7.14 9.20 -0.79
C TYR A 204 -6.50 8.33 -1.85
N PHE A 205 -7.07 8.34 -3.04
CA PHE A 205 -6.36 7.87 -4.21
C PHE A 205 -6.80 8.63 -5.45
N GLU A 206 -5.94 8.62 -6.46
CA GLU A 206 -6.21 9.14 -7.78
C GLU A 206 -5.66 8.21 -8.85
N LEU A 207 -6.48 7.89 -9.84
CA LEU A 207 -6.09 7.08 -11.00
C LEU A 207 -5.16 7.88 -11.90
N LEU A 208 -3.92 7.42 -12.01
CA LEU A 208 -2.86 8.02 -12.82
C LEU A 208 -2.90 7.54 -14.26
N LYS A 209 -3.19 6.26 -14.47
CA LYS A 209 -3.25 5.65 -15.80
C LYS A 209 -4.10 4.38 -15.79
N ILE A 210 -4.79 4.14 -16.89
CA ILE A 210 -5.49 2.88 -17.16
C ILE A 210 -5.30 2.49 -18.62
N GLY A 211 -5.27 1.19 -18.91
CA GLY A 211 -5.29 0.69 -20.28
C GLY A 211 -5.37 -0.82 -20.32
N ASN A 212 -5.12 -1.38 -21.49
CA ASN A 212 -5.00 -2.83 -21.70
C ASN A 212 -3.76 -3.12 -22.53
N SER A 213 -2.99 -4.14 -22.14
CA SER A 213 -1.81 -4.62 -22.83
C SER A 213 -1.76 -6.16 -22.79
N PRO A 214 -1.61 -6.84 -23.94
CA PRO A 214 -1.55 -8.30 -23.99
C PRO A 214 -0.27 -8.87 -23.38
N THR A 215 0.77 -8.04 -23.24
CA THR A 215 2.03 -8.35 -22.56
C THR A 215 2.24 -7.40 -21.40
N GLU A 216 3.11 -7.78 -20.46
CA GLU A 216 3.46 -6.94 -19.33
C GLU A 216 3.93 -5.54 -19.81
N PRO A 217 3.33 -4.44 -19.32
CA PRO A 217 3.73 -3.09 -19.72
C PRO A 217 5.14 -2.72 -19.27
N ASP A 218 5.84 -1.90 -20.05
CA ASP A 218 7.22 -1.48 -19.76
C ASP A 218 7.39 -0.80 -18.38
N PHE A 219 6.37 -0.11 -17.88
CA PHE A 219 6.44 0.53 -16.56
C PHE A 219 6.47 -0.48 -15.39
N MET A 220 6.07 -1.73 -15.63
CA MET A 220 6.20 -2.83 -14.65
C MET A 220 7.60 -3.45 -14.67
N ASN A 221 8.44 -3.11 -15.66
CA ASN A 221 9.81 -3.61 -15.77
C ASN A 221 10.76 -2.85 -14.83
N VAL A 222 10.48 -2.96 -13.53
CA VAL A 222 11.27 -2.38 -12.45
C VAL A 222 11.81 -3.50 -11.59
N THR A 223 13.07 -3.36 -11.17
CA THR A 223 13.67 -4.27 -10.19
C THR A 223 13.29 -3.79 -8.81
N SER A 224 12.76 -4.68 -7.96
CA SER A 224 12.54 -4.34 -6.56
C SER A 224 13.83 -3.77 -5.99
N THR A 225 13.76 -2.57 -5.39
CA THR A 225 14.85 -2.14 -4.51
C THR A 225 15.00 -3.20 -3.44
N GLY A 226 16.24 -3.56 -3.08
CA GLY A 226 16.54 -4.60 -2.09
C GLY A 226 15.55 -4.52 -0.93
N GLY A 227 14.52 -5.36 -1.01
CA GLY A 227 13.38 -5.30 -0.13
C GLY A 227 13.69 -6.06 1.12
N ASN A 228 13.02 -5.68 2.19
CA ASN A 228 12.96 -6.31 3.49
C ASN A 228 12.63 -7.80 3.38
N GLY A 229 13.58 -8.60 2.89
CA GLY A 229 13.65 -10.03 3.11
C GLY A 229 13.96 -10.16 4.58
N THR A 230 12.92 -10.04 5.42
CA THR A 230 13.01 -10.44 6.81
C THR A 230 13.56 -11.85 6.75
N ASN A 231 14.84 -12.00 7.10
CA ASN A 231 15.45 -13.30 7.28
C ASN A 231 14.43 -14.08 8.12
N PRO A 232 13.96 -15.27 7.70
CA PRO A 232 12.91 -15.99 8.43
C PRO A 232 13.32 -16.32 9.88
N LEU A 233 14.61 -16.15 10.21
CA LEU A 233 15.17 -16.23 11.55
C LEU A 233 15.09 -14.92 12.35
N CYS A 234 14.62 -13.82 11.74
CA CYS A 234 14.37 -12.58 12.44
C CYS A 234 13.19 -12.76 13.39
N PRO A 235 13.30 -12.27 14.62
CA PRO A 235 12.16 -12.19 15.51
C PRO A 235 11.11 -11.26 14.91
N THR A 236 9.84 -11.66 15.00
CA THR A 236 8.71 -10.77 14.73
C THR A 236 8.62 -9.75 15.86
N PRO A 237 8.53 -8.44 15.57
CA PRO A 237 8.23 -7.44 16.58
C PRO A 237 6.95 -7.79 17.36
N ASP A 238 7.04 -7.68 18.68
CA ASP A 238 5.94 -7.87 19.64
C ASP A 238 5.92 -6.69 20.62
N MET A 239 5.07 -5.71 20.27
CA MET A 239 4.81 -4.53 21.08
C MET A 239 4.08 -4.81 22.39
N GLN A 240 3.69 -6.04 22.74
CA GLN A 240 3.02 -6.35 23.99
C GLN A 240 3.99 -6.94 25.00
N THR A 241 4.83 -7.89 24.58
CA THR A 241 5.65 -8.70 25.49
C THR A 241 7.16 -8.53 25.33
N ASP A 242 7.64 -8.03 24.18
CA ASP A 242 9.07 -7.84 23.90
C ASP A 242 9.34 -6.43 23.37
N ALA A 243 9.12 -5.44 24.23
CA ALA A 243 9.29 -4.05 23.86
C ALA A 243 9.92 -3.23 24.99
N VAL A 244 10.73 -2.25 24.59
CA VAL A 244 11.25 -1.22 25.49
C VAL A 244 10.39 0.02 25.31
N HIS A 245 9.97 0.61 26.42
CA HIS A 245 9.21 1.84 26.47
C HIS A 245 10.04 2.91 27.21
N GLY A 246 10.14 4.10 26.63
CA GLY A 246 10.70 5.27 27.30
C GLY A 246 9.96 6.55 26.93
N THR A 247 10.17 7.57 27.76
CA THR A 247 9.62 8.91 27.56
C THR A 247 10.74 9.91 27.83
N LYS A 248 10.97 10.84 26.90
CA LYS A 248 12.04 11.85 27.01
C LYS A 248 11.58 13.19 26.46
N THR A 249 11.89 14.26 27.17
CA THR A 249 11.70 15.63 26.66
C THR A 249 12.84 15.98 25.71
N THR A 250 12.52 16.73 24.65
CA THR A 250 13.51 17.23 23.69
C THR A 250 14.57 18.08 24.38
N ASP A 251 15.77 18.12 23.80
CA ASP A 251 16.87 19.01 24.22
C ASP A 251 16.48 20.51 24.28
N SER A 252 15.57 20.94 23.41
CA SER A 252 15.00 22.28 23.41
C SER A 252 13.94 22.51 24.50
N GLY A 253 13.45 21.44 25.15
CA GLY A 253 12.38 21.54 26.14
C GLY A 253 11.03 21.94 25.53
N SER A 254 10.80 21.68 24.24
CA SER A 254 9.61 22.08 23.47
C SER A 254 8.51 21.01 23.43
N ALA A 255 8.90 19.72 23.45
CA ALA A 255 8.00 18.58 23.35
C ALA A 255 8.54 17.36 24.11
N THR A 256 7.64 16.43 24.43
CA THR A 256 7.97 15.15 25.04
C THR A 256 7.69 14.07 24.02
N ILE A 257 8.65 13.17 23.83
CA ILE A 257 8.53 12.03 22.94
C ILE A 257 8.37 10.79 23.82
N GLU A 258 7.19 10.19 23.77
CA GLU A 258 6.97 8.82 24.20
C GLU A 258 7.37 7.90 23.04
N TYR A 259 8.17 6.88 23.31
CA TYR A 259 8.56 5.93 22.29
C TYR A 259 8.54 4.52 22.84
N ARG A 260 8.09 3.59 22.01
CA ARG A 260 8.20 2.16 22.23
C ARG A 260 8.88 1.55 21.02
N TYR A 261 9.76 0.58 21.25
CA TYR A 261 10.32 -0.21 20.16
C TYR A 261 10.35 -1.70 20.49
N SER A 262 10.26 -2.52 19.45
CA SER A 262 10.33 -3.98 19.52
C SER A 262 11.08 -4.53 18.30
N PRO A 263 11.86 -5.63 18.41
CA PRO A 263 12.23 -6.37 19.63
C PRO A 263 12.97 -5.51 20.67
N SER A 264 13.05 -5.95 21.93
CA SER A 264 13.83 -5.23 22.96
C SER A 264 15.34 -5.24 22.69
N VAL A 265 15.83 -6.29 22.02
CA VAL A 265 17.23 -6.45 21.58
C VAL A 265 17.28 -6.93 20.12
N PRO A 266 17.01 -6.05 19.13
CA PRO A 266 16.90 -6.45 17.74
C PRO A 266 18.25 -6.93 17.17
N PRO A 267 18.26 -8.03 16.38
CA PRO A 267 19.43 -8.41 15.61
C PRO A 267 19.70 -7.45 14.45
N GLN A 268 20.97 -7.20 14.13
CA GLN A 268 21.33 -6.47 12.92
C GLN A 268 20.77 -7.18 11.67
N GLY A 269 20.21 -6.40 10.75
CA GLY A 269 19.56 -6.87 9.53
C GLY A 269 18.10 -7.29 9.72
N CYS A 270 17.55 -7.21 10.93
CA CYS A 270 16.15 -7.52 11.23
C CYS A 270 15.28 -6.27 11.40
N PRO A 271 13.95 -6.43 11.25
CA PRO A 271 13.00 -5.36 11.50
C PRO A 271 13.01 -4.96 12.98
N ILE A 272 12.95 -3.65 13.21
CA ILE A 272 12.58 -3.02 14.47
C ILE A 272 11.35 -2.16 14.20
N GLU A 273 10.27 -2.42 14.95
CA GLU A 273 9.06 -1.62 14.95
C GLU A 273 9.19 -0.54 16.02
N TRP A 274 8.85 0.69 15.67
CA TRP A 274 8.77 1.85 16.54
C TRP A 274 7.33 2.32 16.62
N ARG A 275 6.87 2.66 17.81
CA ARG A 275 5.68 3.46 18.06
C ARG A 275 6.10 4.73 18.76
N ILE A 276 5.78 5.88 18.17
CA ILE A 276 6.24 7.19 18.64
C ILE A 276 5.04 8.09 18.86
N SER A 277 4.96 8.72 20.02
CA SER A 277 3.96 9.75 20.35
C SER A 277 4.67 11.08 20.64
N PHE A 278 4.16 12.16 20.04
CA PHE A 278 4.64 13.52 20.23
C PHE A 278 3.71 14.29 21.17
N GLU A 279 4.05 14.32 22.45
CA GLU A 279 3.23 14.84 23.54
C GLU A 279 3.61 16.27 23.95
N LYS A 280 2.64 16.97 24.54
CA LYS A 280 2.84 18.31 25.11
C LYS A 280 3.51 18.21 26.48
N ASN A 281 4.52 19.05 26.72
CA ASN A 281 5.34 19.00 27.95
C ASN A 281 4.57 19.16 29.26
N PHE A 282 3.49 19.92 29.25
CA PHE A 282 2.71 20.22 30.45
C PHE A 282 1.47 19.34 30.60
N ASP A 283 1.16 18.54 29.60
CA ASP A 283 0.05 17.58 29.62
C ASP A 283 0.37 16.43 28.65
N LEU A 284 0.96 15.37 29.20
CA LEU A 284 1.36 14.18 28.43
C LEU A 284 0.15 13.43 27.84
N THR A 285 -1.08 13.72 28.29
CA THR A 285 -2.28 13.13 27.67
C THR A 285 -2.67 13.81 26.36
N GLN A 286 -2.05 14.96 26.04
CA GLN A 286 -2.28 15.70 24.82
C GLN A 286 -1.11 15.58 23.86
N LYS A 287 -1.45 15.32 22.60
CA LYS A 287 -0.48 15.20 21.50
C LYS A 287 -0.45 16.46 20.65
N TYR A 288 0.69 16.75 20.05
CA TYR A 288 0.81 17.72 18.98
C TYR A 288 0.35 17.07 17.67
N SER A 289 -0.43 17.76 16.87
CA SER A 289 -0.80 17.31 15.51
C SER A 289 0.15 17.88 14.47
N ALA A 290 0.16 17.26 13.28
CA ALA A 290 0.89 17.73 12.10
C ALA A 290 2.39 17.94 12.36
N ILE A 291 3.02 16.95 12.98
CA ILE A 291 4.45 16.94 13.30
C ILE A 291 5.24 16.47 12.09
N HIS A 292 6.26 17.25 11.72
CA HIS A 292 7.33 16.84 10.81
C HIS A 292 8.52 16.36 11.64
N TYR A 293 9.02 15.17 11.37
CA TYR A 293 10.07 14.55 12.18
C TYR A 293 10.99 13.66 11.34
N ASP A 294 12.08 13.18 11.93
CA ASP A 294 12.88 12.09 11.37
C ASP A 294 13.46 11.22 12.49
N ILE A 295 13.88 10.02 12.12
CA ILE A 295 14.64 9.11 12.96
C ILE A 295 16.02 8.97 12.30
N PHE A 296 17.06 9.33 13.04
CA PHE A 296 18.44 9.16 12.60
C PHE A 296 19.10 8.00 13.33
N THR A 297 20.13 7.44 12.70
CA THR A 297 21.20 6.77 13.46
C THR A 297 22.43 7.65 13.47
N VAL A 298 23.16 7.67 14.58
CA VAL A 298 24.36 8.47 14.77
C VAL A 298 25.54 7.60 15.20
N ASP A 299 26.76 8.08 14.95
CA ASP A 299 27.96 7.51 15.53
C ASP A 299 28.11 7.89 17.01
N ASN A 300 29.17 7.40 17.65
CA ASN A 300 29.46 7.70 19.07
C ASN A 300 29.74 9.19 19.35
N ASN A 301 29.95 10.01 18.32
CA ASN A 301 30.18 11.44 18.43
C ASN A 301 28.91 12.26 18.09
N GLY A 302 27.78 11.60 17.84
CA GLY A 302 26.53 12.25 17.43
C GLY A 302 26.49 12.66 15.95
N VAL A 303 27.42 12.20 15.12
CA VAL A 303 27.41 12.47 13.68
C VAL A 303 26.38 11.56 13.01
N LYS A 304 25.47 12.15 12.23
CA LYS A 304 24.45 11.42 11.48
C LYS A 304 25.07 10.41 10.52
N LEU A 305 24.71 9.14 10.69
CA LEU A 305 25.06 8.02 9.82
C LEU A 305 23.96 7.73 8.80
N ASP A 306 22.70 7.73 9.26
CA ASP A 306 21.54 7.38 8.44
C ASP A 306 20.29 8.20 8.82
N SER A 307 19.32 8.25 7.92
CA SER A 307 18.03 8.95 8.09
C SER A 307 16.91 8.12 7.49
N ILE A 308 15.91 7.79 8.30
CA ILE A 308 14.78 6.97 7.89
C ILE A 308 13.92 7.71 6.85
N ALA A 309 13.73 9.03 6.98
CA ALA A 309 13.09 9.82 5.94
C ALA A 309 13.87 9.74 4.61
N GLN A 310 15.19 9.97 4.63
CA GLN A 310 16.01 10.00 3.42
C GLN A 310 16.17 8.63 2.75
N ASP A 311 16.17 7.55 3.55
CA ASP A 311 16.10 6.16 3.08
C ASP A 311 14.84 5.91 2.26
N SER A 312 13.70 6.40 2.74
CA SER A 312 12.43 6.37 1.99
C SER A 312 12.38 7.40 0.85
N GLY A 313 13.40 8.24 0.69
CA GLY A 313 13.45 9.28 -0.35
C GLY A 313 12.67 10.54 -0.02
N ARG A 314 12.38 10.77 1.26
CA ARG A 314 11.61 11.89 1.76
C ARG A 314 12.52 12.89 2.47
N ASN A 315 12.04 14.12 2.61
CA ASN A 315 12.75 15.16 3.37
C ASN A 315 12.56 14.95 4.88
N ASP A 316 11.37 14.50 5.27
CA ASP A 316 10.92 14.22 6.62
C ASP A 316 9.87 13.09 6.62
N LEU A 317 9.56 12.61 7.82
CA LEU A 317 8.41 11.78 8.16
C LEU A 317 7.31 12.69 8.74
N PHE A 318 6.05 12.25 8.63
CA PHE A 318 4.89 13.05 9.03
C PHE A 318 3.94 12.30 9.96
N ALA A 319 3.61 12.93 11.09
CA ALA A 319 2.66 12.42 12.08
C ALA A 319 1.47 13.40 12.22
N PRO A 320 0.35 13.17 11.51
CA PRO A 320 -0.78 14.09 11.41
C PRO A 320 -1.50 14.28 12.74
N ILE A 321 -1.55 13.23 13.58
CA ILE A 321 -2.21 13.24 14.88
C ILE A 321 -1.24 13.13 16.06
N GLY A 322 0.06 13.26 15.80
CA GLY A 322 1.09 13.17 16.82
C GLY A 322 1.46 11.75 17.24
N GLU A 323 1.09 10.76 16.45
CA GLU A 323 1.57 9.38 16.59
C GLU A 323 2.06 8.88 15.24
N ASP A 324 3.05 7.98 15.26
CA ASP A 324 3.46 7.24 14.09
C ASP A 324 4.03 5.87 14.48
N ASP A 325 3.71 4.87 13.65
CA ASP A 325 4.22 3.51 13.75
C ASP A 325 5.15 3.26 12.54
N ARG A 326 6.40 2.89 12.81
CA ARG A 326 7.45 2.73 11.80
C ARG A 326 8.21 1.43 11.97
N THR A 327 8.18 0.58 10.95
CA THR A 327 9.06 -0.59 10.86
C THR A 327 10.26 -0.25 9.99
N ILE A 328 11.46 -0.38 10.55
CA ILE A 328 12.73 -0.11 9.85
C ILE A 328 13.66 -1.32 9.97
N ILE A 329 14.56 -1.50 9.01
CA ILE A 329 15.60 -2.53 9.11
C ILE A 329 16.81 -1.97 9.85
N LEU A 330 17.21 -2.66 10.92
CA LEU A 330 18.39 -2.27 11.68
C LEU A 330 19.66 -2.51 10.87
N LYS A 331 20.30 -1.46 10.37
CA LYS A 331 21.55 -1.57 9.59
C LYS A 331 22.81 -1.56 10.43
N GLN A 332 22.77 -0.90 11.59
CA GLN A 332 23.96 -0.59 12.37
C GLN A 332 24.51 -1.82 13.13
N PRO A 333 25.83 -1.91 13.31
CA PRO A 333 26.45 -3.06 13.97
C PRO A 333 26.15 -3.09 15.48
N PRO A 334 26.19 -4.29 16.10
CA PRO A 334 26.12 -4.44 17.56
C PRO A 334 27.35 -3.85 18.27
N PRO A 335 27.28 -3.58 19.59
CA PRO A 335 26.24 -4.01 20.54
C PRO A 335 25.17 -2.95 20.86
N VAL A 336 25.34 -1.71 20.40
CA VAL A 336 24.41 -0.60 20.64
C VAL A 336 24.28 0.22 19.37
N THR A 337 23.05 0.60 19.05
CA THR A 337 22.74 1.56 18.01
C THR A 337 22.17 2.82 18.64
N HIS A 338 22.77 3.96 18.31
CA HIS A 338 22.36 5.27 18.79
C HIS A 338 21.35 5.87 17.82
N PHE A 339 20.10 5.94 18.24
CA PHE A 339 19.03 6.59 17.50
C PHE A 339 18.82 8.01 17.98
N VAL A 340 18.43 8.90 17.08
CA VAL A 340 17.97 10.26 17.40
C VAL A 340 16.61 10.45 16.77
N ILE A 341 15.59 10.69 17.60
CA ILE A 341 14.27 11.10 17.13
C ILE A 341 14.26 12.63 17.14
N ALA A 342 14.11 13.25 15.97
CA ALA A 342 14.19 14.69 15.79
C ALA A 342 12.84 15.24 15.33
N ILE A 343 12.25 16.13 16.12
CA ILE A 343 11.15 16.98 15.67
C ILE A 343 11.77 18.09 14.83
N LEU A 344 11.36 18.16 13.57
CA LEU A 344 11.83 19.15 12.61
C LEU A 344 10.93 20.40 12.61
N GLY A 345 9.65 20.22 12.90
CA GLY A 345 8.69 21.31 13.06
C GLY A 345 7.25 20.84 13.00
N THR A 346 6.33 21.79 12.80
CA THR A 346 4.89 21.52 12.65
C THR A 346 4.29 22.21 11.45
N GLY A 347 3.18 21.71 10.93
CA GLY A 347 2.46 22.32 9.82
C GLY A 347 1.92 21.29 8.83
N SER A 348 1.17 21.73 7.82
CA SER A 348 0.66 20.83 6.78
C SER A 348 1.79 20.09 6.06
N GLU A 349 1.53 18.84 5.68
CA GLU A 349 2.45 18.06 4.85
C GLU A 349 2.75 18.80 3.52
N GLY A 350 4.01 18.81 3.10
CA GLY A 350 4.45 19.51 1.88
C GLY A 350 4.55 21.04 1.98
N SER A 351 4.30 21.63 3.16
CA SER A 351 4.48 23.06 3.42
C SER A 351 5.75 23.35 4.23
N LEU A 352 6.16 24.62 4.28
CA LEU A 352 7.26 25.03 5.17
C LEU A 352 6.83 24.84 6.63
N SER A 353 7.62 24.08 7.39
CA SER A 353 7.33 23.78 8.78
C SER A 353 7.67 24.94 9.72
N ASP A 354 6.85 25.14 10.75
CA ASP A 354 7.16 25.97 11.90
C ASP A 354 8.10 25.20 12.84
N THR A 355 9.32 25.70 12.98
CA THR A 355 10.40 25.08 13.76
C THR A 355 10.35 25.43 15.24
N SER A 356 9.30 26.13 15.72
CA SER A 356 9.13 26.49 17.13
C SER A 356 9.15 25.29 18.09
N LEU A 357 8.74 24.10 17.63
CA LEU A 357 8.81 22.85 18.38
C LEU A 357 10.05 21.99 18.12
N ALA A 358 10.97 22.43 17.25
CA ALA A 358 12.11 21.61 16.86
C ALA A 358 12.97 21.22 18.07
N GLY A 359 13.49 19.99 18.06
CA GLY A 359 14.28 19.44 19.14
C GLY A 359 14.52 17.95 18.96
N THR A 360 15.44 17.39 19.74
CA THR A 360 15.90 16.01 19.57
C THR A 360 15.86 15.20 20.86
N VAL A 361 15.70 13.89 20.71
CA VAL A 361 15.79 12.89 21.77
C VAL A 361 16.73 11.77 21.32
N ASN A 362 17.75 11.49 22.14
CA ASN A 362 18.66 10.36 21.93
C ASN A 362 18.09 9.08 22.55
N VAL A 363 18.14 7.96 21.83
CA VAL A 363 17.67 6.65 22.26
C VAL A 363 18.73 5.60 21.95
N ASP A 364 19.26 4.95 22.98
CA ASP A 364 20.22 3.86 22.83
C ASP A 364 19.48 2.52 22.79
N VAL A 365 19.61 1.81 21.67
CA VAL A 365 19.02 0.49 21.48
C VAL A 365 20.13 -0.55 21.56
N LYS A 366 20.00 -1.53 22.47
CA LYS A 366 20.91 -2.67 22.52
C LYS A 366 20.62 -3.60 21.34
N THR A 367 21.65 -4.06 20.64
CA THR A 367 21.51 -4.84 19.42
C THR A 367 22.37 -6.09 19.45
N THR A 368 22.00 -7.08 18.65
CA THR A 368 22.71 -8.38 18.57
C THR A 368 23.23 -8.65 17.16
N GLU A 369 24.13 -9.64 17.05
CA GLU A 369 24.61 -10.10 15.76
C GLU A 369 23.47 -10.60 14.86
N PRO A 370 23.61 -10.51 13.52
CA PRO A 370 22.62 -11.02 12.59
C PRO A 370 22.29 -12.50 12.85
N PRO A 371 21.03 -12.94 12.65
CA PRO A 371 20.69 -14.34 12.78
C PRO A 371 21.50 -15.17 11.78
N LYS A 372 22.31 -16.11 12.30
CA LYS A 372 23.11 -17.00 11.46
C LYS A 372 22.18 -17.96 10.74
N VAL A 373 22.10 -17.84 9.42
CA VAL A 373 21.49 -18.89 8.59
C VAL A 373 22.33 -20.15 8.80
N PRO A 374 21.75 -21.30 9.20
CA PRO A 374 22.51 -22.53 9.28
C PRO A 374 23.14 -22.78 7.91
N GLU A 375 24.46 -22.80 7.84
CA GLU A 375 25.16 -23.34 6.68
C GLU A 375 24.74 -24.80 6.59
N PHE A 376 23.78 -25.12 5.72
CA PHE A 376 23.59 -26.51 5.32
C PHE A 376 24.92 -26.92 4.69
N PRO A 377 25.66 -27.86 5.29
CA PRO A 377 26.90 -28.28 4.68
C PRO A 377 26.51 -28.82 3.30
N VAL A 378 27.18 -28.37 2.25
CA VAL A 378 26.91 -28.75 0.86
C VAL A 378 26.84 -30.28 0.69
N THR A 379 27.45 -31.02 1.62
CA THR A 379 27.34 -32.48 1.76
C THR A 379 25.92 -32.99 2.03
N ALA A 380 25.07 -32.29 2.78
CA ALA A 380 23.69 -32.72 3.06
C ALA A 380 22.79 -32.64 1.81
N LEU A 381 22.97 -31.61 0.98
CA LEU A 381 22.31 -31.49 -0.32
C LEU A 381 22.80 -32.56 -1.32
N LEU A 382 24.10 -32.86 -1.32
CA LEU A 382 24.65 -33.97 -2.10
C LEU A 382 24.14 -35.33 -1.63
N ILE A 383 23.98 -35.54 -0.32
CA ILE A 383 23.42 -36.78 0.24
C ILE A 383 21.94 -36.92 -0.13
N MET A 384 21.13 -35.85 -0.05
CA MET A 384 19.73 -35.91 -0.48
C MET A 384 19.60 -36.17 -2.00
N ALA A 385 20.43 -35.53 -2.82
CA ALA A 385 20.46 -35.80 -4.26
C ALA A 385 20.90 -37.24 -4.57
N ALA A 386 21.87 -37.78 -3.82
CA ALA A 386 22.32 -39.17 -3.94
C ALA A 386 21.23 -40.17 -3.50
N VAL A 387 20.51 -39.90 -2.41
CA VAL A 387 19.41 -40.76 -1.92
C VAL A 387 18.23 -40.76 -2.90
N ILE A 388 17.88 -39.60 -3.47
CA ILE A 388 16.83 -39.50 -4.50
C ILE A 388 17.26 -40.23 -5.77
N ALA A 389 18.51 -40.03 -6.23
CA ALA A 389 19.05 -40.74 -7.39
C ALA A 389 19.06 -42.26 -7.17
N MET A 390 19.42 -42.72 -5.96
CA MET A 390 19.44 -44.14 -5.61
C MET A 390 18.02 -44.72 -5.50
N GLY A 391 17.05 -43.96 -5.00
CA GLY A 391 15.63 -44.34 -4.99
C GLY A 391 15.03 -44.46 -6.39
N ILE A 392 15.35 -43.54 -7.30
CA ILE A 392 14.96 -43.62 -8.72
C ILE A 392 15.62 -44.82 -9.41
N PHE A 393 16.88 -45.11 -9.07
CA PHE A 393 17.59 -46.27 -9.60
C PHE A 393 16.98 -47.60 -9.12
N ILE A 394 16.64 -47.71 -7.84
CA ILE A 394 16.04 -48.91 -7.24
C ILE A 394 14.62 -49.16 -7.78
N THR A 395 13.82 -48.11 -7.96
CA THR A 395 12.47 -48.22 -8.53
C THR A 395 12.49 -48.62 -10.00
N ARG A 396 13.45 -48.12 -10.80
CA ARG A 396 13.63 -48.54 -12.20
C ARG A 396 14.14 -49.98 -12.34
N PHE A 397 14.96 -50.48 -11.42
CA PHE A 397 15.44 -51.87 -11.46
C PHE A 397 14.39 -52.88 -10.98
N ARG A 398 13.50 -52.50 -10.04
CA ARG A 398 12.40 -53.40 -9.60
C ARG A 398 11.33 -53.65 -10.66
N THR A 399 11.14 -52.74 -11.61
CA THR A 399 10.21 -52.94 -12.74
C THR A 399 10.76 -53.80 -13.87
N GLY A 400 12.05 -54.19 -13.85
CA GLY A 400 12.69 -54.98 -14.89
C GLY A 400 12.82 -56.49 -14.60
N LEU A 401 12.53 -56.94 -13.38
CA LEU A 401 12.66 -58.35 -12.96
C LEU A 401 11.27 -58.98 -12.73
N SER A 402 10.51 -59.13 -13.81
CA SER A 402 9.46 -60.14 -13.89
C SER A 402 10.14 -61.50 -14.12
N ILE A 403 10.48 -62.19 -13.04
CA ILE A 403 10.88 -63.60 -13.08
C ILE A 403 9.64 -64.40 -13.49
N LYS A 404 9.67 -65.00 -14.69
CA LYS A 404 8.78 -66.12 -15.02
C LYS A 404 9.42 -67.41 -14.53
N PHE A 405 8.56 -68.20 -13.88
CA PHE A 405 8.74 -69.53 -13.26
C PHE A 405 9.23 -69.55 -11.82
#